data_AF-A0A073K438-F1
#
_entry.id   AF-A0A073K438-F1
#
_cell.length_a   1.000
_cell.length_b   1.000
_cell.length_c   1.000
_cell.angle_alpha   90.00
_cell.angle_beta   90.00
_cell.angle_gamma   90.00
#
_symmetry.space_group_name_H-M   'P 1'
#
loop_
_entity.id
_entity.type
_entity.pdbx_description
1 polymer ?
#
loop_
_entity_poly.entity_id
_entity_poly.type
_entity_poly.pdbx_seq_one_letter_code
_entity_poly.pdbx_strand_id
1 'polypeptide(L)'
;DKTKYVRIVKREVRGKVRYFAQLIQEGYPPIKRNRKIADDETKRVGLDIGSSTIAICSENKVELRELAPECHVDEAELRRIQRKMERSKRVTNPNHFNENGTVKKGEKTWNFSNR
;
A
#
# COMPACT_ATOMS: atom_id res chain seq x y z
N ASP A 1 -1.55 -2.18 31.46
CA ASP A 1 -0.46 -3.12 31.18
C ASP A 1 0.82 -2.67 31.85
N LYS A 2 1.63 -3.64 32.30
CA LYS A 2 2.92 -3.33 32.91
C LYS A 2 3.95 -3.12 31.80
N THR A 3 4.68 -2.02 31.89
CA THR A 3 5.78 -1.75 30.97
C THR A 3 6.94 -2.69 31.30
N LYS A 4 7.38 -3.48 30.32
CA LYS A 4 8.57 -4.33 30.46
C LYS A 4 9.83 -3.48 30.42
N TYR A 5 9.97 -2.65 29.39
CA TYR A 5 11.04 -1.66 29.25
C TYR A 5 10.69 -0.62 28.17
N VAL A 6 11.48 0.47 28.14
CA VAL A 6 11.47 1.47 27.06
C VAL A 6 12.79 1.37 26.32
N ARG A 7 12.77 1.36 24.99
CA ARG A 7 13.98 1.46 24.17
C ARG A 7 13.94 2.67 23.25
N ILE A 8 15.09 3.26 22.98
CA ILE A 8 15.21 4.31 21.97
C ILE A 8 15.50 3.65 20.62
N VAL A 9 14.68 3.96 19.61
CA VAL A 9 14.84 3.48 18.24
C VAL A 9 15.18 4.66 17.33
N LYS A 10 16.34 4.58 16.67
CA LYS A 10 16.74 5.52 15.62
C LYS A 10 16.12 5.08 14.29
N ARG A 11 15.43 5.97 13.59
CA ARG A 11 14.91 5.73 12.24
C ARG A 11 15.17 6.93 11.34
N GLU A 12 15.40 6.68 10.07
CA GLU A 12 15.39 7.72 9.06
C GLU A 12 14.00 7.82 8.43
N VAL A 13 13.40 9.00 8.48
CA VAL A 13 12.05 9.22 7.94
C VAL A 13 12.07 10.53 7.15
N ARG A 14 11.88 10.42 5.82
CA ARG A 14 11.97 11.55 4.87
C ARG A 14 13.35 12.26 4.93
N GLY A 15 14.43 11.47 4.90
CA GLY A 15 15.82 11.98 4.89
C GLY A 15 16.31 12.59 6.21
N LYS A 16 15.53 12.48 7.29
CA LYS A 16 15.87 13.02 8.61
C LYS A 16 15.94 11.90 9.64
N VAL A 17 17.03 11.88 10.40
CA VAL A 17 17.18 11.00 11.56
C VAL A 17 16.22 11.44 12.66
N ARG A 18 15.42 10.50 13.15
CA ARG A 18 14.48 10.69 14.26
C ARG A 18 14.69 9.59 15.30
N TYR A 19 14.55 9.94 16.57
CA TYR A 19 14.61 9.01 17.70
C TYR A 19 13.22 8.85 18.28
N PHE A 20 12.82 7.61 18.54
CA PHE A 20 11.53 7.27 19.11
C PHE A 20 11.72 6.52 20.42
N ALA A 21 11.03 6.95 21.48
CA ALA A 21 10.86 6.11 22.66
C ALA A 21 9.81 5.04 22.34
N GLN A 22 10.25 3.79 22.19
CA GLN A 22 9.38 2.65 21.98
C GLN A 22 9.08 1.98 23.32
N LEU A 23 7.81 2.05 23.72
CA LEU A 23 7.28 1.40 24.90
C LEU A 23 7.01 -0.08 24.61
N ILE A 24 7.61 -0.99 25.38
CA ILE A 24 7.37 -2.44 25.28
C ILE A 24 6.56 -2.89 26.50
N GLN A 25 5.34 -3.36 26.26
CA GLN A 25 4.44 -3.91 27.30
C GLN A 25 4.68 -5.41 27.47
N GLU A 26 4.58 -5.91 28.69
CA GLU A 26 4.50 -7.35 28.97
C GLU A 26 3.05 -7.81 29.12
N GLY A 27 2.81 -9.10 28.89
CA GLY A 27 1.49 -9.73 29.00
C GLY A 27 0.91 -10.15 27.64
N TYR A 28 -0.35 -10.59 27.69
CA TYR A 28 -1.11 -10.95 26.49
C TYR A 28 -1.62 -9.68 25.79
N PRO A 29 -1.61 -9.64 24.44
CA PRO A 29 -2.18 -8.52 23.73
C PRO A 29 -3.65 -8.34 24.13
N PRO A 30 -4.13 -7.09 24.27
CA PRO A 30 -5.49 -6.84 24.69
C PRO A 30 -6.47 -7.51 23.73
N ILE A 31 -7.45 -8.22 24.29
CA ILE A 31 -8.54 -8.79 23.50
C ILE A 31 -9.35 -7.62 22.94
N LYS A 32 -9.58 -7.61 21.61
CA LYS A 32 -10.41 -6.58 20.99
C LYS A 32 -11.79 -6.54 21.69
N ARG A 33 -12.18 -5.37 22.22
CA ARG A 33 -13.46 -5.19 22.95
C ARG A 33 -14.70 -5.66 22.18
N ASN A 34 -14.67 -5.55 20.85
CA ASN A 34 -15.76 -5.96 19.96
C ASN A 34 -15.36 -7.17 19.10
N ARG A 35 -14.64 -8.15 19.67
CA ARG A 35 -14.27 -9.36 18.95
C ARG A 35 -15.51 -10.25 18.82
N LYS A 36 -16.25 -10.10 17.72
CA LYS A 36 -17.22 -11.11 17.27
C LYS A 36 -16.42 -12.25 16.64
N ILE A 37 -16.23 -13.32 17.40
CA ILE A 37 -15.68 -14.58 16.88
C ILE A 37 -16.86 -15.34 16.26
N ALA A 38 -16.63 -16.09 15.20
CA ALA A 38 -17.65 -17.03 14.73
C ALA A 38 -17.94 -18.03 15.85
N ASP A 39 -19.21 -18.38 16.04
CA ASP A 39 -19.63 -19.37 17.05
C ASP A 39 -19.03 -20.77 16.80
N ASP A 40 -18.43 -20.96 15.62
CA ASP A 40 -17.80 -22.20 15.17
C ASP A 40 -16.46 -21.89 14.48
N GLU A 41 -15.37 -22.37 15.08
CA GLU A 41 -14.00 -22.18 14.58
C GLU A 41 -13.67 -23.04 13.36
N THR A 42 -14.53 -23.99 12.99
CA THR A 42 -14.36 -24.82 11.78
C THR A 42 -14.84 -24.10 10.51
N LYS A 43 -15.70 -23.10 10.66
CA LYS A 43 -16.17 -22.30 9.52
C LYS A 43 -15.02 -21.55 8.87
N ARG A 44 -15.10 -21.43 7.55
CA ARG A 44 -14.11 -20.75 6.72
C ARG A 44 -14.80 -19.64 5.93
N VAL A 45 -14.12 -18.51 5.83
CA VAL A 45 -14.50 -17.39 4.96
C VAL A 45 -13.29 -17.09 4.08
N GLY A 46 -13.47 -17.16 2.77
CA GLY A 46 -12.51 -16.70 1.79
C GLY A 46 -12.61 -15.18 1.62
N LEU A 47 -11.47 -14.50 1.63
CA LEU A 47 -11.36 -13.08 1.32
C LEU A 47 -10.41 -12.93 0.13
N ASP A 48 -10.89 -12.29 -0.92
CA ASP A 48 -10.05 -11.87 -2.04
C ASP A 48 -10.07 -10.34 -2.11
N ILE A 49 -8.90 -9.71 -1.91
CA ILE A 49 -8.76 -8.27 -1.78
C ILE A 49 -8.20 -7.73 -3.08
N GLY A 50 -9.08 -7.16 -3.90
CA GLY A 50 -8.70 -6.37 -5.07
C GLY A 50 -8.31 -4.93 -4.70
N SER A 51 -7.87 -4.17 -5.70
CA SER A 51 -7.43 -2.78 -5.53
C SER A 51 -8.54 -1.83 -5.09
N SER A 52 -9.80 -2.13 -5.42
CA SER A 52 -10.94 -1.27 -5.13
C SER A 52 -12.07 -2.00 -4.39
N THR A 53 -12.07 -3.33 -4.41
CA THR A 53 -13.13 -4.15 -3.83
C THR A 53 -12.57 -5.35 -3.08
N ILE A 54 -13.28 -5.79 -2.06
CA ILE A 54 -13.06 -7.06 -1.37
C ILE A 54 -14.20 -8.01 -1.71
N ALA A 55 -13.87 -9.17 -2.25
CA ALA A 55 -14.80 -10.29 -2.40
C ALA A 55 -14.74 -11.15 -1.14
N ILE A 56 -15.92 -11.48 -0.62
CA ILE A 56 -16.12 -12.26 0.60
C ILE A 56 -16.94 -13.47 0.20
N CYS A 57 -16.41 -14.67 0.43
CA CYS A 57 -17.07 -15.91 0.10
C CYS A 57 -17.11 -16.83 1.33
N SER A 58 -18.26 -17.43 1.57
CA SER A 58 -18.51 -18.41 2.61
C SER A 58 -19.47 -19.45 2.07
N GLU A 59 -19.68 -20.55 2.81
CA GLU A 59 -20.59 -21.63 2.40
C GLU A 59 -22.00 -21.13 2.04
N ASN A 60 -22.52 -20.15 2.77
CA ASN A 60 -23.90 -19.68 2.63
C ASN A 60 -24.04 -18.26 2.07
N LYS A 61 -22.94 -17.56 1.81
CA LYS A 61 -22.99 -16.16 1.36
C LYS A 61 -21.77 -15.77 0.53
N VAL A 62 -22.03 -15.05 -0.55
CA VAL A 62 -21.03 -14.33 -1.35
C VAL A 62 -21.38 -12.84 -1.36
N GLU A 63 -20.38 -11.98 -1.19
CA GLU A 63 -20.55 -10.53 -1.17
C GLU A 63 -19.33 -9.85 -1.80
N LEU A 64 -19.58 -8.74 -2.51
CA LEU A 64 -18.53 -7.86 -3.02
C LEU A 64 -18.73 -6.48 -2.38
N ARG A 65 -17.70 -5.97 -1.69
CA ARG A 65 -17.72 -4.64 -1.06
C ARG A 65 -16.64 -3.76 -1.61
N GLU A 66 -16.88 -2.46 -1.64
CA GLU A 66 -15.83 -1.48 -1.84
C GLU A 66 -14.83 -1.53 -0.67
N LEU A 67 -13.53 -1.56 -0.99
CA LEU A 67 -12.46 -1.73 -0.01
C LEU A 67 -12.28 -0.49 0.88
N ALA A 68 -12.41 0.69 0.28
CA ALA A 68 -12.19 1.97 0.95
C ALA A 68 -13.21 3.01 0.45
N PRO A 69 -14.48 2.93 0.88
CA PRO A 69 -15.57 3.78 0.37
C PRO A 69 -15.38 5.28 0.66
N GLU A 70 -14.59 5.62 1.68
CA GLU A 70 -14.23 7.00 2.01
C GLU A 70 -12.99 7.50 1.26
N CYS A 71 -12.31 6.62 0.51
CA CYS A 71 -11.15 6.98 -0.28
C CYS A 71 -11.62 7.55 -1.63
N HIS A 72 -11.92 8.85 -1.62
CA HIS A 72 -12.29 9.54 -2.85
C HIS A 72 -11.06 9.81 -3.73
N VAL A 73 -11.19 9.47 -5.00
CA VAL A 73 -10.13 9.66 -5.99
C VAL A 73 -10.16 11.11 -6.49
N ASP A 74 -9.09 11.87 -6.25
CA ASP A 74 -8.87 13.14 -6.96
C ASP A 74 -8.30 12.85 -8.36
N GLU A 75 -9.20 12.65 -9.31
CA GLU A 75 -8.83 12.38 -10.70
C GLU A 75 -8.04 13.54 -11.33
N ALA A 76 -8.30 14.78 -10.92
CA ALA A 76 -7.63 15.94 -11.47
C ALA A 76 -6.17 16.02 -11.02
N GLU A 77 -5.90 15.74 -9.75
CA GLU A 77 -4.54 15.58 -9.24
C GLU A 77 -3.83 14.38 -9.86
N LEU A 78 -4.45 13.20 -9.88
CA LEU A 78 -3.85 12.01 -10.49
C LEU A 78 -3.47 12.23 -11.96
N ARG A 79 -4.36 12.84 -12.74
CA ARG A 79 -4.10 13.18 -14.15
C ARG A 79 -2.91 14.14 -14.30
N ARG A 80 -2.77 15.12 -13.40
CA ARG A 80 -1.62 16.05 -13.39
C ARG A 80 -0.32 15.32 -13.10
N ILE A 81 -0.31 14.44 -12.10
CA ILE A 81 0.86 13.63 -11.73
C ILE A 81 1.25 12.68 -12.86
N GLN A 82 0.30 11.92 -13.41
CA GLN A 82 0.53 11.00 -14.53
C GLN A 82 1.11 11.71 -15.76
N ARG A 83 0.54 12.86 -16.15
CA ARG A 83 1.09 13.67 -17.26
C ARG A 83 2.50 14.18 -16.98
N LYS A 84 2.79 14.57 -15.74
CA LYS A 84 4.15 14.97 -15.34
C LYS A 84 5.12 13.81 -15.46
N MET A 85 4.75 12.62 -14.98
CA MET A 85 5.57 11.41 -15.09
C MET A 85 5.79 11.02 -16.55
N GLU A 86 4.74 11.01 -17.38
CA GLU A 86 4.84 10.70 -18.82
C GLU A 86 5.78 11.66 -19.56
N ARG A 87 5.66 12.97 -19.32
CA ARG A 87 6.57 13.96 -19.92
C ARG A 87 8.01 13.73 -19.48
N SER A 88 8.23 13.52 -18.17
CA SER A 88 9.56 13.23 -17.64
C SER A 88 10.16 11.98 -18.29
N LYS A 89 9.39 10.88 -18.36
CA LYS A 89 9.81 9.60 -18.93
C LYS A 89 10.26 9.75 -20.39
N ARG A 90 9.52 10.54 -21.19
CA ARG A 90 9.84 10.81 -22.60
C ARG A 90 11.09 11.66 -22.75
N VAL A 91 11.22 12.73 -21.95
CA VAL A 91 12.38 13.64 -22.00
C VAL A 91 13.66 12.94 -21.56
N THR A 92 13.61 12.09 -20.53
CA THR A 92 14.81 11.41 -20.02
C THR A 92 15.19 10.16 -20.82
N ASN A 93 14.30 9.64 -21.68
CA ASN A 93 14.55 8.44 -22.48
C ASN A 93 14.11 8.61 -23.95
N PRO A 94 14.60 9.64 -24.68
CA PRO A 94 14.12 9.95 -26.03
C PRO A 94 14.32 8.78 -27.01
N ASN A 95 15.40 8.02 -26.84
CA ASN A 95 15.71 6.87 -27.69
C ASN A 95 14.71 5.70 -27.53
N HIS A 96 13.90 5.68 -26.47
CA HIS A 96 12.98 4.60 -26.16
C HIS A 96 11.55 4.80 -26.69
N PHE A 97 11.26 5.93 -27.33
CA PHE A 97 9.96 6.25 -27.91
C PHE A 97 10.05 6.44 -29.42
N ASN A 98 8.98 6.10 -30.14
CA ASN A 98 8.79 6.39 -31.55
C ASN A 98 8.31 7.84 -31.75
N GLU A 99 8.40 8.35 -32.97
CA GLU A 99 7.91 9.71 -33.31
C GLU A 99 6.42 9.89 -33.01
N ASN A 100 5.61 8.83 -33.18
CA ASN A 100 4.19 8.82 -32.82
C ASN A 100 3.91 8.68 -31.30
N GLY A 101 4.96 8.71 -30.46
CA GLY A 101 4.84 8.68 -29.00
C GLY A 101 4.67 7.29 -28.38
N THR A 102 4.66 6.22 -29.19
CA THR A 102 4.58 4.84 -28.67
C THR A 102 5.94 4.35 -28.15
N VAL A 103 5.92 3.43 -27.17
CA VAL A 103 7.15 2.86 -26.61
C VAL A 103 7.76 1.88 -27.63
N LYS A 104 9.05 2.06 -27.98
CA LYS A 104 9.79 1.09 -28.80
C LYS A 104 9.86 -0.25 -28.08
N LYS A 105 9.67 -1.36 -28.78
CA LYS A 105 9.86 -2.71 -28.20
C LYS A 105 11.37 -3.04 -28.07
N GLY A 106 11.69 -4.10 -27.33
CA GLY A 106 13.07 -4.55 -27.11
C GLY A 106 13.65 -4.17 -25.76
N GLU A 107 14.85 -4.68 -25.48
CA GLU A 107 15.58 -4.45 -24.24
C GLU A 107 15.84 -2.96 -24.01
N LYS A 108 15.68 -2.52 -22.76
CA LYS A 108 15.85 -1.12 -22.36
C LYS A 108 17.03 -1.02 -21.43
N THR A 109 18.00 -0.18 -21.78
CA THR A 109 19.12 0.11 -20.90
C THR A 109 18.67 1.12 -19.86
N TRP A 110 18.76 0.73 -18.59
CA TRP A 110 18.47 1.62 -17.46
C TRP A 110 19.70 2.49 -17.18
N ASN A 111 19.59 3.77 -17.50
CA ASN A 111 20.58 4.77 -17.08
C ASN A 111 20.15 5.31 -15.73
N PHE A 112 20.81 4.84 -14.67
CA PHE A 112 20.58 5.37 -13.33
C PHE A 112 21.14 6.79 -13.25
N SER A 113 20.32 7.72 -12.73
CA SER A 113 20.78 9.06 -12.41
C SER A 113 21.79 9.00 -11.27
N ASN A 114 22.95 9.65 -11.43
CA ASN A 114 23.91 9.88 -10.34
C ASN A 114 23.53 11.08 -9.44
N ARG A 115 22.37 11.70 -9.67
CA ARG A 115 21.75 12.67 -8.75
C ARG A 115 20.86 11.98 -7.73
#